data_AF-A0AAU3N0J9-F1
#
_entry.id   AF-A0AAU3N0J9-F1
#
_cell.length_a   1.000
_cell.length_b   1.000
_cell.length_c   1.000
_cell.angle_alpha   90.00
_cell.angle_beta   90.00
_cell.angle_gamma   90.00
#
_symmetry.space_group_name_H-M   'P 1'
#
loop_
_entity.id
_entity.type
_entity.pdbx_description
1 polymer ?
#
loop_
_entity_poly.entity_id
_entity_poly.type
_entity_poly.pdbx_seq_one_letter_code
_entity_poly.pdbx_strand_id
1 'polypeptide(L)'
;MKRRHQWAVLVTAAALLSGCSGHQDSAEDKSHAAAERPSTDPKSTPPSAPALPEGMLCLGSSFPFREEGQSDPWTVRVGALSSAKPSVKASSIPDGWRALTTKVTFTNNDNGIAELHGFLDVTARYGPEGRTAAAFTDTGIRGLAFPDIETHPIRVRPGSTYTTTVGYAVPADTAGQPLTFTIEGDDPTYIEGAIPGAPARPVDTSHVQPVDTASELKFGDWKEGSSWLRIDQPRAAGATSQGKRYAVDLSFFNNFDDTLLGQRPEANLKVYAGGDLTEGDFEENLPNLPSLAWIAPQRMATVTVHFTIPGKQNEGSVSIEVVNPYGEDVTYTGDVKN
;
A
#
# COMPACT_ATOMS: atom_id res chain seq x y z
N MET A 1 -67.78 20.92 -7.63
CA MET A 1 -66.43 21.35 -7.21
C MET A 1 -65.54 20.13 -7.09
N LYS A 2 -64.26 20.32 -7.40
CA LYS A 2 -63.38 19.40 -8.14
C LYS A 2 -62.90 18.16 -7.38
N ARG A 3 -62.93 17.03 -8.11
CA ARG A 3 -62.19 15.78 -7.88
C ARG A 3 -60.69 16.05 -7.74
N ARG A 4 -60.01 15.32 -6.85
CA ARG A 4 -58.56 15.08 -6.95
C ARG A 4 -58.32 13.59 -7.14
N HIS A 5 -57.76 13.27 -8.30
CA HIS A 5 -57.16 11.98 -8.60
C HIS A 5 -55.80 11.88 -7.92
N GLN A 6 -55.48 10.63 -7.53
CA GLN A 6 -54.21 9.88 -7.50
C GLN A 6 -52.91 10.69 -7.73
N TRP A 7 -51.78 10.32 -7.14
CA TRP A 7 -50.91 9.27 -7.67
C TRP A 7 -50.26 8.42 -6.56
N ALA A 8 -50.31 7.11 -6.77
CA ALA A 8 -49.48 6.14 -6.09
C ALA A 8 -48.05 6.27 -6.64
N VAL A 9 -47.07 6.42 -5.76
CA VAL A 9 -45.66 6.24 -6.09
C VAL A 9 -45.26 4.88 -5.54
N LEU A 10 -45.05 3.93 -6.46
CA LEU A 10 -44.29 2.71 -6.19
C LEU A 10 -42.88 3.12 -5.76
N VAL A 11 -42.49 2.80 -4.53
CA VAL A 11 -41.09 2.77 -4.14
C VAL A 11 -40.58 1.37 -4.42
N THR A 12 -39.86 1.23 -5.54
CA THR A 12 -39.11 0.02 -5.87
C THR A 12 -37.88 -0.02 -4.96
N ALA A 13 -37.96 -0.80 -3.88
CA ALA A 13 -36.80 -1.12 -3.05
C ALA A 13 -35.92 -2.11 -3.82
N ALA A 14 -34.89 -1.61 -4.49
CA ALA A 14 -33.78 -2.43 -4.97
C ALA A 14 -32.78 -2.58 -3.82
N ALA A 15 -32.92 -3.67 -3.05
CA ALA A 15 -31.88 -4.12 -2.14
C ALA A 15 -30.71 -4.67 -2.97
N LEU A 16 -29.62 -3.92 -3.09
CA LEU A 16 -28.33 -4.49 -3.45
C LEU A 16 -27.75 -5.12 -2.19
N LEU A 17 -27.98 -6.43 -2.07
CA LEU A 17 -27.27 -7.32 -1.18
C LEU A 17 -25.80 -7.38 -1.60
N SER A 18 -24.94 -6.62 -0.94
CA SER A 18 -23.55 -7.03 -0.74
C SER A 18 -23.53 -7.91 0.50
N GLY A 19 -23.31 -9.23 0.31
CA GLY A 19 -22.99 -10.17 1.40
C GLY A 19 -21.74 -9.68 2.14
N CYS A 20 -21.57 -9.93 3.44
CA CYS A 20 -21.74 -11.22 4.10
C CYS A 20 -22.78 -11.19 5.25
N SER A 21 -23.77 -12.09 5.20
CA SER A 21 -24.43 -12.62 6.40
C SER A 21 -23.46 -13.53 7.16
N GLY A 22 -23.40 -13.64 8.48
CA GLY A 22 -24.30 -13.18 9.54
C GLY A 22 -24.68 -14.35 10.47
N HIS A 23 -24.44 -14.16 11.77
CA HIS A 23 -25.24 -14.63 12.92
C HIS A 23 -24.82 -15.87 13.74
N GLN A 24 -24.89 -15.64 15.07
CA GLN A 24 -24.84 -16.57 16.19
C GLN A 24 -26.11 -17.44 16.26
N ASP A 25 -26.03 -18.70 16.69
CA ASP A 25 -26.56 -19.16 17.98
C ASP A 25 -26.37 -20.67 18.21
N SER A 26 -26.39 -20.99 19.50
CA SER A 26 -26.07 -22.23 20.23
C SER A 26 -26.89 -23.50 19.91
N ALA A 27 -26.27 -24.65 20.21
CA ALA A 27 -26.78 -25.77 21.03
C ALA A 27 -26.55 -27.18 20.44
N GLU A 28 -26.13 -28.08 21.33
CA GLU A 28 -25.82 -29.49 21.14
C GLU A 28 -27.07 -30.37 20.86
N ASP A 29 -26.84 -31.45 20.10
CA ASP A 29 -27.02 -32.87 20.49
C ASP A 29 -27.79 -33.78 19.50
N LYS A 30 -27.16 -34.94 19.26
CA LYS A 30 -27.64 -36.28 18.86
C LYS A 30 -28.26 -36.64 17.49
N SER A 31 -27.45 -37.43 16.76
CA SER A 31 -27.71 -38.79 16.23
C SER A 31 -28.77 -39.03 15.14
N HIS A 32 -28.34 -39.49 13.95
CA HIS A 32 -28.44 -40.88 13.47
C HIS A 32 -28.16 -40.97 11.95
N ALA A 33 -27.51 -42.08 11.55
CA ALA A 33 -27.09 -42.38 10.19
C ALA A 33 -28.24 -42.91 9.29
N ALA A 34 -28.22 -42.54 8.01
CA ALA A 34 -28.68 -43.36 6.89
C ALA A 34 -28.06 -42.84 5.58
N ALA A 35 -27.54 -43.76 4.76
CA ALA A 35 -26.84 -43.47 3.51
C ALA A 35 -27.80 -43.38 2.32
N GLU A 36 -27.62 -42.40 1.44
CA GLU A 36 -28.12 -42.40 0.05
C GLU A 36 -27.12 -41.73 -0.90
N ARG A 37 -27.16 -42.17 -2.17
CA ARG A 37 -26.14 -42.11 -3.24
C ARG A 37 -25.84 -40.71 -3.83
N PRO A 38 -24.72 -40.55 -4.57
CA PRO A 38 -24.07 -39.26 -4.82
C PRO A 38 -24.83 -38.44 -5.86
N SER A 39 -25.12 -37.19 -5.55
CA SER A 39 -25.70 -36.23 -6.47
C SER A 39 -24.84 -34.96 -6.53
N THR A 40 -24.31 -34.73 -7.72
CA THR A 40 -23.92 -33.45 -8.33
C THR A 40 -22.85 -32.60 -7.64
N ASP A 41 -21.80 -32.35 -8.42
CA ASP A 41 -20.65 -31.45 -8.19
C ASP A 41 -20.94 -30.29 -7.23
N PRO A 42 -20.06 -30.03 -6.24
CA PRO A 42 -20.13 -28.77 -5.52
C PRO A 42 -19.86 -27.65 -6.52
N LYS A 43 -20.88 -26.80 -6.72
CA LYS A 43 -20.72 -25.45 -7.28
C LYS A 43 -19.44 -24.88 -6.69
N SER A 44 -18.43 -24.72 -7.54
CA SER A 44 -17.20 -24.04 -7.19
C SER A 44 -17.60 -22.63 -6.80
N THR A 45 -17.75 -22.39 -5.50
CA THR A 45 -17.83 -21.05 -4.95
C THR A 45 -16.58 -20.34 -5.48
N PRO A 46 -16.70 -19.17 -6.13
CA PRO A 46 -15.53 -18.41 -6.52
C PRO A 46 -14.66 -18.25 -5.27
N PRO A 47 -13.32 -18.38 -5.37
CA PRO A 47 -12.47 -18.16 -4.22
C PRO A 47 -12.80 -16.78 -3.67
N SER A 48 -13.30 -16.75 -2.43
CA SER A 48 -13.47 -15.50 -1.68
C SER A 48 -12.12 -14.78 -1.70
N ALA A 49 -12.13 -13.46 -1.93
CA ALA A 49 -10.94 -12.67 -1.75
C ALA A 49 -10.32 -13.03 -0.38
N PRO A 50 -8.99 -13.24 -0.31
CA PRO A 50 -8.35 -13.58 0.96
C PRO A 50 -8.74 -12.54 2.00
N ALA A 51 -9.08 -13.01 3.21
CA ALA A 51 -9.40 -12.13 4.31
C ALA A 51 -8.20 -11.21 4.58
N LEU A 52 -8.47 -9.93 4.88
CA LEU A 52 -7.41 -9.01 5.27
C LEU A 52 -6.77 -9.50 6.59
N PRO A 53 -5.46 -9.27 6.78
CA PRO A 53 -4.80 -9.46 8.07
C PRO A 53 -5.55 -8.75 9.20
N GLU A 54 -5.38 -9.26 10.42
CA GLU A 54 -5.98 -8.65 11.60
C GLU A 54 -5.53 -7.18 11.74
N GLY A 55 -6.46 -6.32 12.19
CA GLY A 55 -6.24 -4.88 12.34
C GLY A 55 -6.25 -4.07 11.04
N MET A 56 -6.13 -4.69 9.86
CA MET A 56 -6.31 -3.98 8.59
C MET A 56 -7.79 -3.71 8.29
N LEU A 57 -8.08 -2.51 7.80
CA LEU A 57 -9.43 -2.09 7.46
C LEU A 57 -9.72 -2.24 5.97
N CYS A 58 -10.96 -2.57 5.63
CA CYS A 58 -11.42 -2.43 4.25
C CYS A 58 -11.60 -0.96 3.89
N LEU A 59 -11.31 -0.62 2.63
CA LEU A 59 -11.65 0.69 2.08
C LEU A 59 -13.15 0.98 2.22
N GLY A 60 -13.49 2.18 2.69
CA GLY A 60 -14.86 2.57 3.02
C GLY A 60 -15.22 2.46 4.50
N SER A 61 -14.38 1.79 5.31
CA SER A 61 -14.52 1.73 6.78
C SER A 61 -14.23 3.07 7.44
N SER A 62 -14.84 3.28 8.60
CA SER A 62 -14.55 4.40 9.50
C SER A 62 -13.70 3.95 10.67
N PHE A 63 -12.79 4.80 11.13
CA PHE A 63 -11.87 4.49 12.22
C PHE A 63 -11.57 5.75 13.06
N PRO A 64 -11.23 5.58 14.35
CA PRO A 64 -10.71 6.66 15.16
C PRO A 64 -9.33 7.06 14.64
N PHE A 65 -9.05 8.36 14.59
CA PHE A 65 -7.79 8.92 14.14
C PHE A 65 -7.43 10.12 15.00
N ARG A 66 -6.13 10.32 15.21
CA ARG A 66 -5.58 11.48 15.89
C ARG A 66 -4.29 11.86 15.19
N GLU A 67 -4.16 13.14 14.85
CA GLU A 67 -2.92 13.68 14.29
C GLU A 67 -1.81 13.58 15.35
N GLU A 68 -0.61 13.20 14.92
CA GLU A 68 0.53 13.02 15.82
C GLU A 68 0.75 14.27 16.68
N GLY A 69 0.75 14.09 18.01
CA GLY A 69 0.98 15.17 18.96
C GLY A 69 -0.19 16.16 19.13
N GLN A 70 -1.37 15.88 18.57
CA GLN A 70 -2.59 16.67 18.77
C GLN A 70 -3.59 15.95 19.70
N SER A 71 -4.43 16.71 20.40
CA SER A 71 -5.42 16.12 21.32
C SER A 71 -6.73 15.70 20.64
N ASP A 72 -7.09 16.39 19.56
CA ASP A 72 -8.43 16.33 18.97
C ASP A 72 -8.67 14.98 18.27
N PRO A 73 -9.64 14.18 18.74
CA PRO A 73 -9.95 12.90 18.13
C PRO A 73 -10.91 13.08 16.95
N TRP A 74 -10.58 12.44 15.84
CA TRP A 74 -11.40 12.39 14.65
C TRP A 74 -11.98 10.99 14.44
N THR A 75 -13.12 10.92 13.78
CA THR A 75 -13.48 9.70 13.04
C THR A 75 -13.24 9.94 11.57
N VAL A 76 -12.31 9.17 11.01
CA VAL A 76 -11.91 9.28 9.61
C VAL A 76 -12.53 8.16 8.81
N ARG A 77 -12.90 8.46 7.56
CA ARG A 77 -13.35 7.49 6.58
C ARG A 77 -12.66 7.76 5.25
N VAL A 78 -11.99 6.73 4.73
CA VAL A 78 -11.49 6.74 3.35
C VAL A 78 -12.53 6.10 2.45
N GLY A 79 -13.03 6.85 1.47
CA GLY A 79 -14.06 6.42 0.54
C GLY A 79 -13.55 5.41 -0.49
N ALA A 80 -14.46 4.93 -1.34
CA ALA A 80 -14.10 4.05 -2.44
C ALA A 80 -13.18 4.74 -3.46
N LEU A 81 -12.26 3.95 -4.03
CA LEU A 81 -11.41 4.40 -5.12
C LEU A 81 -12.23 4.60 -6.39
N SER A 82 -12.04 5.74 -7.02
CA SER A 82 -12.64 6.07 -8.32
C SER A 82 -11.54 6.34 -9.33
N SER A 83 -11.70 5.83 -10.56
CA SER A 83 -10.82 6.25 -11.66
C SER A 83 -11.12 7.71 -12.00
N ALA A 84 -10.07 8.51 -12.10
CA ALA A 84 -10.15 9.89 -12.54
C ALA A 84 -9.62 10.00 -13.97
N LYS A 85 -10.14 10.97 -14.73
CA LYS A 85 -9.64 11.30 -16.05
C LYS A 85 -8.76 12.54 -15.94
N PRO A 86 -7.43 12.41 -16.08
CA PRO A 86 -6.53 13.56 -16.05
C PRO A 86 -6.86 14.53 -17.18
N SER A 87 -6.81 15.83 -16.91
CA SER A 87 -6.77 16.85 -17.97
C SER A 87 -5.33 17.10 -18.42
N VAL A 88 -5.15 17.87 -19.48
CA VAL A 88 -3.83 18.30 -19.99
C VAL A 88 -2.98 19.05 -18.97
N LYS A 89 -3.56 19.49 -17.85
CA LYS A 89 -2.85 20.17 -16.76
C LYS A 89 -2.28 19.22 -15.71
N ALA A 90 -2.58 17.91 -15.80
CA ALA A 90 -2.13 16.91 -14.84
C ALA A 90 -0.73 16.38 -15.21
N SER A 91 0.28 17.26 -15.18
CA SER A 91 1.64 16.97 -15.66
C SER A 91 2.44 16.07 -14.73
N SER A 92 1.97 15.83 -13.50
CA SER A 92 2.64 14.97 -12.52
C SER A 92 2.34 13.48 -12.67
N ILE A 93 1.39 13.12 -13.54
CA ILE A 93 0.99 11.73 -13.77
C ILE A 93 1.86 11.14 -14.89
N PRO A 94 2.61 10.05 -14.64
CA PRO A 94 3.44 9.44 -15.67
C PRO A 94 2.64 8.90 -16.86
N ASP A 95 3.26 8.87 -18.03
CA ASP A 95 2.63 8.35 -19.24
C ASP A 95 2.25 6.86 -19.08
N GLY A 96 1.05 6.51 -19.54
CA GLY A 96 0.51 5.16 -19.42
C GLY A 96 0.02 4.77 -18.03
N TRP A 97 0.15 5.66 -17.04
CA TRP A 97 -0.42 5.44 -15.71
C TRP A 97 -1.88 5.88 -15.65
N ARG A 98 -2.61 5.29 -14.72
CA ARG A 98 -4.00 5.64 -14.45
C ARG A 98 -4.09 6.51 -13.20
N ALA A 99 -4.98 7.48 -13.23
CA ALA A 99 -5.30 8.29 -12.07
C ALA A 99 -6.44 7.68 -11.26
N LEU A 100 -6.24 7.66 -9.95
CA LEU A 100 -7.20 7.23 -8.95
C LEU A 100 -7.45 8.40 -8.00
N THR A 101 -8.67 8.52 -7.52
CA THR A 101 -9.03 9.46 -6.46
C THR A 101 -9.84 8.75 -5.39
N THR A 102 -9.66 9.15 -4.14
CA THR A 102 -10.57 8.79 -3.05
C THR A 102 -10.89 10.02 -2.20
N LYS A 103 -12.05 9.99 -1.54
CA LYS A 103 -12.46 11.03 -0.59
C LYS A 103 -12.07 10.62 0.80
N VAL A 104 -11.42 11.52 1.55
CA VAL A 104 -11.18 11.34 2.97
C VAL A 104 -12.13 12.27 3.73
N THR A 105 -12.91 11.70 4.64
CA THR A 105 -13.89 12.45 5.45
C THR A 105 -13.49 12.38 6.91
N PHE A 106 -13.33 13.54 7.52
CA PHE A 106 -13.06 13.75 8.95
C PHE A 106 -14.36 14.15 9.62
N THR A 107 -14.75 13.46 10.67
CA THR A 107 -15.95 13.75 11.47
C THR A 107 -15.51 14.19 12.86
N ASN A 108 -15.93 15.39 13.26
CA ASN A 108 -15.75 15.87 14.63
C ASN A 108 -16.87 15.30 15.50
N ASN A 109 -16.53 14.32 16.33
CA ASN A 109 -17.43 13.69 17.29
C ASN A 109 -17.35 14.30 18.70
N ASP A 110 -16.48 15.28 18.90
CA ASP A 110 -16.34 15.96 20.19
C ASP A 110 -17.37 17.10 20.34
N ASN A 111 -17.48 17.61 21.57
CA ASN A 111 -18.37 18.69 21.95
C ASN A 111 -17.79 20.08 21.66
N GLY A 112 -16.50 20.17 21.33
CA GLY A 112 -15.78 21.39 20.97
C GLY A 112 -15.58 21.54 19.45
N ILE A 113 -15.11 22.72 19.02
CA ILE A 113 -14.58 22.87 17.65
C ILE A 113 -13.26 22.10 17.61
N ALA A 114 -13.15 21.14 16.69
CA ALA A 114 -11.92 20.41 16.43
C ALA A 114 -11.15 21.09 15.29
N GLU A 115 -9.83 21.10 15.41
CA GLU A 115 -8.92 21.69 14.43
C GLU A 115 -8.08 20.59 13.76
N LEU A 116 -8.06 20.57 12.42
CA LEU A 116 -7.18 19.71 11.63
C LEU A 116 -5.96 20.54 11.23
N HIS A 117 -4.79 20.16 11.71
CA HIS A 117 -3.58 20.99 11.68
C HIS A 117 -2.58 20.61 10.59
N GLY A 118 -2.65 19.41 10.04
CA GLY A 118 -1.61 18.86 9.18
C GLY A 118 -2.08 18.41 7.80
N PHE A 119 -1.10 18.11 6.97
CA PHE A 119 -1.26 17.23 5.82
C PHE A 119 -1.51 15.81 6.34
N LEU A 120 -2.57 15.17 5.85
CA LEU A 120 -2.77 13.75 6.11
C LEU A 120 -1.68 12.99 5.35
N ASP A 121 -0.65 12.51 6.06
CA ASP A 121 0.39 11.71 5.44
C ASP A 121 -0.20 10.33 5.10
N VAL A 122 -0.55 10.18 3.82
CA VAL A 122 -1.11 8.95 3.28
C VAL A 122 -0.21 8.40 2.21
N THR A 123 0.50 7.34 2.56
CA THR A 123 1.21 6.53 1.59
C THR A 123 0.28 5.47 1.02
N ALA A 124 0.27 5.32 -0.31
CA ALA A 124 -0.48 4.25 -0.97
C ALA A 124 0.50 3.32 -1.71
N ARG A 125 0.36 2.01 -1.51
CA ARG A 125 1.21 0.97 -2.11
C ARG A 125 0.37 -0.03 -2.88
N TYR A 126 0.73 -0.30 -4.13
CA TYR A 126 -0.04 -1.17 -5.01
C TYR A 126 0.64 -2.52 -5.22
N GLY A 127 -0.22 -3.52 -5.42
CA GLY A 127 0.18 -4.87 -5.80
C GLY A 127 0.89 -5.64 -4.69
N PRO A 128 1.25 -6.90 -4.98
CA PRO A 128 1.92 -7.77 -4.03
C PRO A 128 3.27 -7.21 -3.57
N GLU A 129 4.00 -6.56 -4.49
CA GLU A 129 5.32 -5.99 -4.22
C GLU A 129 5.27 -4.69 -3.39
N GLY A 130 4.08 -4.12 -3.20
CA GLY A 130 3.93 -2.91 -2.40
C GLY A 130 4.70 -1.70 -2.96
N ARG A 131 4.68 -1.52 -4.28
CA ARG A 131 5.32 -0.35 -4.91
C ARG A 131 4.51 0.90 -4.58
N THR A 132 5.20 2.00 -4.28
CA THR A 132 4.54 3.26 -3.94
C THR A 132 3.81 3.85 -5.15
N ALA A 133 2.53 4.17 -4.97
CA ALA A 133 1.75 4.95 -5.92
C ALA A 133 2.21 6.41 -5.91
N ALA A 134 2.24 7.05 -7.07
CA ALA A 134 2.63 8.46 -7.16
C ALA A 134 1.46 9.33 -6.67
N ALA A 135 1.61 10.00 -5.53
CA ALA A 135 0.64 10.99 -5.08
C ALA A 135 0.71 12.23 -5.99
N PHE A 136 -0.45 12.80 -6.31
CA PHE A 136 -0.50 14.06 -7.06
C PHE A 136 -1.49 15.03 -6.45
N THR A 137 -1.09 16.29 -6.42
CA THR A 137 -1.84 17.42 -5.85
C THR A 137 -2.24 18.45 -6.91
N ASP A 138 -1.90 18.20 -8.18
CA ASP A 138 -2.13 19.17 -9.24
C ASP A 138 -3.61 19.37 -9.58
N THR A 139 -3.92 20.57 -10.07
CA THR A 139 -5.30 21.00 -10.42
C THR A 139 -5.84 20.34 -11.68
N GLY A 140 -5.08 19.40 -12.27
CA GLY A 140 -5.43 18.70 -13.49
C GLY A 140 -6.59 17.73 -13.33
N ILE A 141 -7.01 17.44 -12.09
CA ILE A 141 -8.19 16.64 -11.75
C ILE A 141 -9.16 17.48 -10.91
N ARG A 142 -10.43 17.51 -11.36
CA ARG A 142 -11.48 18.29 -10.72
C ARG A 142 -11.71 17.84 -9.27
N GLY A 143 -11.62 18.76 -8.33
CA GLY A 143 -11.93 18.53 -6.91
C GLY A 143 -10.74 18.14 -6.04
N LEU A 144 -9.54 17.99 -6.62
CA LEU A 144 -8.29 17.97 -5.86
C LEU A 144 -7.91 19.41 -5.51
N ALA A 145 -8.36 19.85 -4.36
CA ALA A 145 -7.87 21.06 -3.72
C ALA A 145 -7.60 20.68 -2.27
N PHE A 146 -6.32 20.45 -1.95
CA PHE A 146 -5.89 20.43 -0.56
C PHE A 146 -5.63 21.89 -0.17
N PRO A 147 -6.37 22.46 0.78
CA PRO A 147 -6.01 23.77 1.31
C PRO A 147 -4.63 23.69 1.96
N ASP A 148 -3.90 24.81 1.99
CA ASP A 148 -2.70 24.93 2.82
C ASP A 148 -3.14 24.96 4.29
N ILE A 149 -3.07 23.80 4.94
CA ILE A 149 -3.61 23.57 6.29
C ILE A 149 -2.59 23.92 7.37
N GLU A 150 -1.30 23.92 7.02
CA GLU A 150 -0.21 24.24 7.95
C GLU A 150 -0.31 25.69 8.45
N THR A 151 -0.73 26.61 7.56
CA THR A 151 -0.91 28.02 7.92
C THR A 151 -2.30 28.34 8.46
N HIS A 152 -3.31 27.55 8.07
CA HIS A 152 -4.71 27.77 8.42
C HIS A 152 -5.41 26.45 8.73
N PRO A 153 -5.45 26.03 10.00
CA PRO A 153 -6.07 24.75 10.37
C PRO A 153 -7.55 24.73 9.97
N ILE A 154 -8.02 23.58 9.48
CA ILE A 154 -9.43 23.40 9.16
C ILE A 154 -10.21 23.23 10.45
N ARG A 155 -11.14 24.15 10.72
CA ARG A 155 -12.01 24.13 11.90
C ARG A 155 -13.35 23.47 11.60
N VAL A 156 -13.68 22.43 12.34
CA VAL A 156 -14.92 21.66 12.16
C VAL A 156 -15.76 21.75 13.43
N ARG A 157 -17.03 22.18 13.30
CA ARG A 157 -17.96 22.27 14.44
C ARG A 157 -18.32 20.87 14.99
N PRO A 158 -18.76 20.77 16.26
CA PRO A 158 -19.31 19.54 16.82
C PRO A 158 -20.33 18.88 15.90
N GLY A 159 -20.22 17.56 15.71
CA GLY A 159 -21.11 16.76 14.88
C GLY A 159 -21.06 17.06 13.38
N SER A 160 -20.11 17.89 12.92
CA SER A 160 -19.94 18.24 11.51
C SER A 160 -18.78 17.46 10.87
N THR A 161 -18.74 17.48 9.54
CA THR A 161 -17.72 16.78 8.76
C THR A 161 -16.93 17.72 7.86
N TYR A 162 -15.65 17.43 7.67
CA TYR A 162 -14.84 17.97 6.58
C TYR A 162 -14.48 16.86 5.60
N THR A 163 -14.55 17.11 4.30
CA THR A 163 -14.22 16.13 3.27
C THR A 163 -13.23 16.72 2.28
N THR A 164 -12.14 15.99 2.04
CA THR A 164 -11.14 16.30 1.03
C THR A 164 -11.02 15.15 0.02
N THR A 165 -10.38 15.40 -1.11
CA THR A 165 -10.07 14.38 -2.12
C THR A 165 -8.56 14.25 -2.25
N VAL A 166 -8.05 13.02 -2.28
CA VAL A 166 -6.65 12.69 -2.51
C VAL A 166 -6.50 11.94 -3.84
N GLY A 167 -5.37 12.14 -4.51
CA GLY A 167 -5.08 11.61 -5.85
C GLY A 167 -3.83 10.73 -5.86
N TYR A 168 -3.93 9.57 -6.51
CA TYR A 168 -2.82 8.61 -6.70
C TYR A 168 -2.76 8.13 -8.14
N ALA A 169 -1.56 8.05 -8.69
CA ALA A 169 -1.32 7.42 -9.98
C ALA A 169 -0.66 6.06 -9.78
N VAL A 170 -1.10 5.07 -10.55
CA VAL A 170 -0.52 3.72 -10.59
C VAL A 170 -0.39 3.26 -12.05
N PRO A 171 0.49 2.29 -12.37
CA PRO A 171 0.54 1.69 -13.70
C PRO A 171 -0.82 1.10 -14.13
N ALA A 172 -1.20 1.20 -15.41
CA ALA A 172 -2.54 0.79 -15.86
C ALA A 172 -2.83 -0.72 -15.70
N ASP A 173 -1.81 -1.56 -15.76
CA ASP A 173 -1.87 -3.02 -15.62
C ASP A 173 -2.11 -3.50 -14.17
N THR A 174 -2.07 -2.59 -13.20
CA THR A 174 -2.38 -2.86 -11.78
C THR A 174 -3.88 -2.88 -11.47
N ALA A 175 -4.75 -2.76 -12.48
CA ALA A 175 -6.20 -2.91 -12.30
C ALA A 175 -6.52 -4.22 -11.53
N GLY A 176 -7.49 -4.17 -10.62
CA GLY A 176 -7.88 -5.32 -9.80
C GLY A 176 -6.89 -5.75 -8.72
N GLN A 177 -5.66 -5.21 -8.70
CA GLN A 177 -4.69 -5.49 -7.64
C GLN A 177 -5.06 -4.74 -6.35
N PRO A 178 -4.58 -5.19 -5.18
CA PRO A 178 -4.75 -4.43 -3.93
C PRO A 178 -4.01 -3.10 -3.99
N LEU A 179 -4.60 -2.08 -3.36
CA LEU A 179 -3.97 -0.81 -3.03
C LEU A 179 -4.12 -0.62 -1.51
N THR A 180 -2.99 -0.65 -0.82
CA THR A 180 -2.91 -0.50 0.63
C THR A 180 -2.54 0.94 0.97
N PHE A 181 -3.37 1.61 1.75
CA PHE A 181 -3.13 2.94 2.31
C PHE A 181 -2.58 2.79 3.73
N THR A 182 -1.50 3.49 4.02
CA THR A 182 -1.02 3.74 5.37
C THR A 182 -1.29 5.20 5.68
N ILE A 183 -2.02 5.46 6.75
CA ILE A 183 -2.30 6.81 7.26
C ILE A 183 -1.54 6.98 8.57
N GLU A 184 -0.63 7.96 8.61
CA GLU A 184 0.16 8.25 9.80
C GLU A 184 -0.59 9.20 10.76
N GLY A 185 -0.53 8.87 12.04
CA GLY A 185 -1.09 9.61 13.17
C GLY A 185 -0.37 9.15 14.45
N ASP A 186 -0.99 9.31 15.62
CA ASP A 186 -0.44 8.74 16.88
C ASP A 186 -0.14 7.23 16.74
N ASP A 187 -1.04 6.49 16.08
CA ASP A 187 -0.86 5.11 15.65
C ASP A 187 -1.13 4.99 14.14
N PRO A 188 -0.31 4.23 13.38
CA PRO A 188 -0.54 4.04 11.96
C PRO A 188 -1.80 3.22 11.69
N THR A 189 -2.64 3.69 10.76
CA THR A 189 -3.83 2.95 10.30
C THR A 189 -3.62 2.41 8.90
N TYR A 190 -3.95 1.13 8.68
CA TYR A 190 -3.83 0.46 7.39
C TYR A 190 -5.19 0.12 6.80
N ILE A 191 -5.37 0.50 5.53
CA ILE A 191 -6.63 0.33 4.82
C ILE A 191 -6.35 -0.27 3.46
N GLU A 192 -7.07 -1.31 3.06
CA GLU A 192 -6.88 -1.94 1.75
C GLU A 192 -8.17 -1.96 0.93
N GLY A 193 -8.03 -1.71 -0.36
CA GLY A 193 -9.10 -1.87 -1.34
C GLY A 193 -8.54 -2.26 -2.70
N ALA A 194 -9.39 -2.75 -3.59
CA ALA A 194 -8.99 -3.10 -4.93
C ALA A 194 -8.90 -1.85 -5.83
N ILE A 195 -7.87 -1.81 -6.68
CA ILE A 195 -7.75 -0.83 -7.75
C ILE A 195 -8.92 -1.05 -8.74
N PRO A 196 -9.74 -0.03 -9.06
CA PRO A 196 -10.92 -0.21 -9.92
C PRO A 196 -10.60 -0.86 -11.26
N GLY A 197 -11.44 -1.79 -11.73
CA GLY A 197 -11.28 -2.46 -13.03
C GLY A 197 -10.90 -3.93 -12.88
N ALA A 198 -11.00 -4.67 -13.99
CA ALA A 198 -10.66 -6.08 -14.02
C ALA A 198 -9.14 -6.27 -14.09
N PRO A 199 -8.58 -7.29 -13.42
CA PRO A 199 -7.17 -7.59 -13.50
C PRO A 199 -6.74 -7.92 -14.92
N ALA A 200 -5.65 -7.27 -15.36
CA ALA A 200 -5.07 -7.50 -16.68
C ALA A 200 -4.43 -8.91 -16.79
N ARG A 201 -4.05 -9.51 -15.65
CA ARG A 201 -3.48 -10.86 -15.53
C ARG A 201 -3.75 -11.41 -14.11
N PRO A 202 -3.87 -12.75 -13.93
CA PRO A 202 -3.82 -13.34 -12.60
C PRO A 202 -2.54 -12.94 -11.88
N VAL A 203 -2.68 -12.39 -10.67
CA VAL A 203 -1.54 -12.08 -9.80
C VAL A 203 -1.12 -13.39 -9.15
N ASP A 204 0.10 -13.82 -9.43
CA ASP A 204 0.71 -14.92 -8.69
C ASP A 204 1.27 -14.37 -7.38
N THR A 205 0.57 -14.65 -6.27
CA THR A 205 1.00 -14.24 -4.93
C THR A 205 1.86 -15.31 -4.23
N SER A 206 2.12 -16.45 -4.88
CA SER A 206 2.81 -17.59 -4.24
C SER A 206 4.30 -17.36 -3.98
N HIS A 207 4.88 -16.29 -4.55
CA HIS A 207 6.29 -15.91 -4.40
C HIS A 207 6.53 -14.72 -3.45
N VAL A 208 5.48 -14.22 -2.79
CA VAL A 208 5.55 -13.03 -1.92
C VAL A 208 5.94 -13.40 -0.49
N GLN A 209 5.87 -14.69 -0.15
CA GLN A 209 6.26 -15.16 1.18
C GLN A 209 7.75 -15.55 1.21
N PRO A 210 8.42 -15.32 2.35
CA PRO A 210 9.82 -15.71 2.53
C PRO A 210 9.98 -17.22 2.35
N VAL A 211 11.04 -17.65 1.66
CA VAL A 211 11.37 -19.07 1.49
C VAL A 211 12.84 -19.30 1.87
N ASP A 212 13.10 -20.46 2.48
CA ASP A 212 14.40 -20.89 3.02
C ASP A 212 15.54 -20.84 2.00
N THR A 213 16.64 -20.13 2.32
CA THR A 213 17.97 -20.39 1.74
C THR A 213 19.15 -19.78 2.51
N ALA A 214 20.18 -20.62 2.69
CA ALA A 214 21.66 -20.46 2.69
C ALA A 214 22.39 -19.26 3.36
N SER A 215 23.64 -19.51 3.76
CA SER A 215 24.55 -18.57 4.46
C SER A 215 25.15 -17.45 3.59
N GLU A 216 24.99 -17.50 2.28
CA GLU A 216 25.30 -16.42 1.33
C GLU A 216 24.09 -16.26 0.41
N LEU A 217 23.50 -15.05 0.39
CA LEU A 217 22.26 -14.78 -0.34
C LEU A 217 22.57 -14.29 -1.75
N LYS A 218 21.85 -14.81 -2.74
CA LYS A 218 21.88 -14.26 -4.10
C LYS A 218 20.88 -13.13 -4.20
N PHE A 219 21.06 -12.24 -5.18
CA PHE A 219 20.03 -11.27 -5.51
C PHE A 219 18.70 -11.97 -5.86
N GLY A 220 17.62 -11.51 -5.23
CA GLY A 220 16.28 -12.09 -5.29
C GLY A 220 15.96 -13.07 -4.16
N ASP A 221 16.94 -13.50 -3.36
CA ASP A 221 16.70 -14.40 -2.23
C ASP A 221 16.13 -13.62 -1.03
N TRP A 222 15.36 -14.32 -0.20
CA TRP A 222 14.97 -13.85 1.13
C TRP A 222 15.94 -14.42 2.17
N LYS A 223 16.29 -13.63 3.19
CA LYS A 223 17.07 -14.14 4.32
C LYS A 223 16.24 -15.07 5.21
N GLU A 224 16.78 -16.27 5.48
CA GLU A 224 16.23 -17.22 6.45
C GLU A 224 16.15 -16.60 7.87
N GLY A 225 15.02 -16.76 8.55
CA GLY A 225 14.80 -16.28 9.92
C GLY A 225 14.72 -14.75 10.09
N SER A 226 15.04 -13.98 9.05
CA SER A 226 14.99 -12.52 9.05
C SER A 226 14.48 -12.03 7.69
N SER A 227 13.23 -12.39 7.39
CA SER A 227 12.60 -12.21 6.10
C SER A 227 12.16 -10.78 5.78
N TRP A 228 12.81 -9.79 6.38
CA TRP A 228 12.38 -8.41 6.31
C TRP A 228 12.85 -7.71 5.04
N LEU A 229 13.84 -8.27 4.32
CA LEU A 229 14.41 -7.66 3.11
C LEU A 229 14.71 -8.70 2.04
N ARG A 230 14.39 -8.33 0.79
CA ARG A 230 14.87 -8.93 -0.45
C ARG A 230 15.51 -7.84 -1.30
N ILE A 231 16.68 -8.12 -1.88
CA ILE A 231 17.36 -7.23 -2.82
C ILE A 231 17.31 -7.87 -4.19
N ASP A 232 16.58 -7.23 -5.11
CA ASP A 232 16.48 -7.73 -6.48
C ASP A 232 17.81 -7.59 -7.22
N GLN A 233 17.92 -8.22 -8.38
CA GLN A 233 19.10 -8.12 -9.23
C GLN A 233 19.35 -6.67 -9.68
N PRO A 234 20.53 -6.06 -9.41
CA PRO A 234 20.83 -4.73 -9.92
C PRO A 234 20.82 -4.69 -11.45
N ARG A 235 20.26 -3.61 -12.00
CA ARG A 235 20.09 -3.37 -13.43
C ARG A 235 20.79 -2.09 -13.87
N ALA A 236 21.40 -2.10 -15.05
CA ALA A 236 21.99 -0.90 -15.62
C ALA A 236 20.94 0.23 -15.77
N ALA A 237 21.27 1.42 -15.26
CA ALA A 237 20.42 2.61 -15.29
C ALA A 237 21.06 3.79 -16.04
N GLY A 238 22.32 3.64 -16.48
CA GLY A 238 23.02 4.61 -17.30
C GLY A 238 24.49 4.76 -16.90
N ALA A 239 25.04 5.94 -17.17
CA ALA A 239 26.39 6.31 -16.76
C ALA A 239 26.41 7.74 -16.22
N THR A 240 27.30 7.99 -15.27
CA THR A 240 27.60 9.31 -14.71
C THR A 240 29.03 9.70 -15.08
N SER A 241 29.45 10.91 -14.73
CA SER A 241 30.86 11.32 -14.84
C SER A 241 31.80 10.50 -13.94
N GLN A 242 31.26 9.80 -12.95
CA GLN A 242 32.01 9.01 -11.96
C GLN A 242 32.05 7.51 -12.29
N GLY A 243 31.12 7.00 -13.10
CA GLY A 243 31.10 5.59 -13.44
C GLY A 243 29.80 5.13 -14.09
N LYS A 244 29.49 3.83 -13.93
CA LYS A 244 28.23 3.24 -14.40
C LYS A 244 27.18 3.31 -13.29
N ARG A 245 25.98 3.75 -13.64
CA ARG A 245 24.84 3.87 -12.73
C ARG A 245 23.98 2.61 -12.84
N TYR A 246 23.58 2.09 -11.69
CA TYR A 246 22.68 0.96 -11.57
C TYR A 246 21.48 1.34 -10.71
N ALA A 247 20.38 0.63 -10.92
CA ALA A 247 19.20 0.67 -10.06
C ALA A 247 18.99 -0.71 -9.45
N VAL A 248 18.48 -0.74 -8.21
CA VAL A 248 18.10 -1.99 -7.55
C VAL A 248 16.83 -1.78 -6.75
N ASP A 249 15.97 -2.79 -6.74
CA ASP A 249 14.74 -2.77 -5.97
C ASP A 249 14.97 -3.48 -4.63
N LEU A 250 14.60 -2.81 -3.55
CA LEU A 250 14.67 -3.30 -2.18
C LEU A 250 13.24 -3.51 -1.70
N SER A 251 12.89 -4.76 -1.43
CA SER A 251 11.55 -5.16 -1.04
C SER A 251 11.56 -5.52 0.43
N PHE A 252 10.82 -4.75 1.23
CA PHE A 252 10.70 -4.96 2.66
C PHE A 252 9.37 -5.65 2.97
N PHE A 253 9.38 -6.72 3.74
CA PHE A 253 8.15 -7.42 4.13
C PHE A 253 7.89 -7.26 5.62
N ASN A 254 6.70 -6.75 5.96
CA ASN A 254 6.24 -6.75 7.33
C ASN A 254 5.65 -8.13 7.67
N ASN A 255 6.39 -8.92 8.42
CA ASN A 255 6.00 -10.25 8.87
C ASN A 255 5.21 -10.25 10.19
N PHE A 256 4.96 -9.09 10.79
CA PHE A 256 4.09 -8.97 11.95
C PHE A 256 2.62 -9.12 11.54
N ASP A 257 1.87 -9.80 12.39
CA ASP A 257 0.41 -9.92 12.27
C ASP A 257 -0.33 -8.75 12.94
N ASP A 258 0.37 -7.96 13.78
CA ASP A 258 -0.20 -6.85 14.54
C ASP A 258 0.05 -5.50 13.85
N THR A 259 -1.02 -4.72 13.70
CA THR A 259 -1.00 -3.34 13.19
C THR A 259 -0.23 -2.34 14.05
N LEU A 260 -0.20 -2.51 15.38
CA LEU A 260 0.49 -1.57 16.27
C LEU A 260 2.01 -1.68 16.15
N LEU A 261 2.50 -2.83 15.65
CA LEU A 261 3.91 -3.15 15.49
C LEU A 261 4.36 -3.05 14.03
N GLY A 262 3.73 -2.18 13.23
CA GLY A 262 4.11 -1.95 11.84
C GLY A 262 5.63 -1.88 11.65
N GLN A 263 6.13 -2.14 10.45
CA GLN A 263 7.56 -2.00 10.18
C GLN A 263 7.82 -0.74 9.36
N ARG A 264 8.81 0.07 9.74
CA ARG A 264 9.40 1.07 8.82
C ARG A 264 10.58 0.43 8.09
N PRO A 265 10.74 0.68 6.78
CA PRO A 265 11.95 0.25 6.08
C PRO A 265 13.16 0.96 6.69
N GLU A 266 14.06 0.22 7.33
CA GLU A 266 15.31 0.80 7.84
C GLU A 266 16.46 -0.13 7.50
N ALA A 267 17.44 0.40 6.78
CA ALA A 267 18.65 -0.32 6.40
C ALA A 267 19.75 0.68 6.06
N ASN A 268 20.99 0.31 6.35
CA ASN A 268 22.18 0.95 5.80
C ASN A 268 22.74 0.06 4.72
N LEU A 269 22.98 0.61 3.53
CA LEU A 269 23.47 -0.14 2.38
C LEU A 269 24.92 0.24 2.11
N LYS A 270 25.75 -0.76 1.82
CA LYS A 270 27.06 -0.56 1.19
C LYS A 270 27.18 -1.43 -0.04
N VAL A 271 27.82 -0.93 -1.08
CA VAL A 271 27.99 -1.66 -2.33
C VAL A 271 29.46 -1.83 -2.63
N TYR A 272 29.85 -3.05 -2.97
CA TYR A 272 31.22 -3.43 -3.31
C TYR A 272 31.24 -4.07 -4.70
N ALA A 273 32.18 -3.67 -5.54
CA ALA A 273 32.31 -4.15 -6.90
C ALA A 273 33.68 -4.78 -7.18
N GLY A 274 33.66 -5.90 -7.89
CA GLY A 274 34.85 -6.62 -8.34
C GLY A 274 35.60 -7.34 -7.22
N GLY A 275 36.64 -8.09 -7.61
CA GLY A 275 37.45 -8.87 -6.66
C GLY A 275 38.23 -8.03 -5.64
N ASP A 276 38.48 -6.75 -5.96
CA ASP A 276 39.14 -5.80 -5.06
C ASP A 276 38.16 -5.12 -4.07
N LEU A 277 36.86 -5.47 -4.11
CA LEU A 277 35.80 -4.89 -3.27
C LEU A 277 35.83 -3.36 -3.24
N THR A 278 35.87 -2.73 -4.43
CA THR A 278 35.81 -1.27 -4.51
C THR A 278 34.44 -0.80 -4.07
N GLU A 279 34.41 0.07 -3.06
CA GLU A 279 33.18 0.69 -2.59
C GLU A 279 32.59 1.60 -3.67
N GLY A 280 31.31 1.39 -3.99
CA GLY A 280 30.53 2.28 -4.83
C GLY A 280 29.69 3.23 -3.99
N ASP A 281 29.18 4.26 -4.65
CA ASP A 281 28.43 5.32 -3.98
C ASP A 281 26.93 5.13 -4.23
N PHE A 282 26.13 4.99 -3.16
CA PHE A 282 24.69 5.16 -3.25
C PHE A 282 24.35 6.65 -3.44
N GLU A 283 23.48 6.94 -4.40
CA GLU A 283 23.04 8.32 -4.65
C GLU A 283 22.02 8.79 -3.59
N GLU A 284 21.40 7.85 -2.89
CA GLU A 284 20.31 8.07 -1.95
C GLU A 284 20.59 7.29 -0.65
N ASN A 285 20.55 7.97 0.50
CA ASN A 285 20.51 7.29 1.79
C ASN A 285 19.06 6.82 2.04
N LEU A 286 18.88 5.52 2.30
CA LEU A 286 17.58 4.93 2.65
C LEU A 286 16.76 5.73 3.69
N PRO A 287 17.33 6.26 4.80
CA PRO A 287 16.56 7.06 5.77
C PRO A 287 15.95 8.36 5.19
N ASN A 288 16.32 8.77 3.98
CA ASN A 288 15.79 9.96 3.32
C ASN A 288 14.77 9.63 2.21
N LEU A 289 14.35 8.37 2.07
CA LEU A 289 13.38 8.01 1.04
C LEU A 289 11.95 8.42 1.44
N PRO A 290 11.16 9.01 0.52
CA PRO A 290 9.76 9.36 0.79
C PRO A 290 8.83 8.13 0.95
N SER A 291 9.34 6.91 0.73
CA SER A 291 8.60 5.65 0.79
C SER A 291 8.74 4.89 2.12
N LEU A 292 9.25 5.55 3.17
CA LEU A 292 9.51 4.98 4.50
C LEU A 292 8.30 4.88 5.43
N ALA A 293 7.09 5.18 4.93
CA ALA A 293 5.88 5.04 5.72
C ALA A 293 5.74 3.60 6.27
N TRP A 294 5.03 3.45 7.38
CA TRP A 294 4.79 2.13 7.97
C TRP A 294 4.23 1.13 6.93
N ILE A 295 4.75 -0.08 6.96
CA ILE A 295 4.33 -1.19 6.10
C ILE A 295 3.18 -1.91 6.81
N ALA A 296 2.05 -2.10 6.13
CA ALA A 296 0.92 -2.83 6.69
C ALA A 296 1.27 -4.29 7.02
N PRO A 297 0.63 -4.91 8.03
CA PRO A 297 0.83 -6.32 8.36
C PRO A 297 0.71 -7.24 7.15
N GLN A 298 1.62 -8.20 7.03
CA GLN A 298 1.64 -9.17 5.92
C GLN A 298 1.62 -8.50 4.53
N ARG A 299 2.22 -7.32 4.39
CA ARG A 299 2.39 -6.60 3.11
C ARG A 299 3.86 -6.22 2.90
N MET A 300 4.17 -5.88 1.66
CA MET A 300 5.50 -5.42 1.27
C MET A 300 5.54 -3.91 1.04
N ALA A 301 6.75 -3.37 1.03
CA ALA A 301 7.08 -2.07 0.47
C ALA A 301 8.32 -2.22 -0.40
N THR A 302 8.22 -1.85 -1.68
CA THR A 302 9.37 -1.89 -2.60
C THR A 302 9.82 -0.47 -2.91
N VAL A 303 11.12 -0.24 -2.76
CA VAL A 303 11.79 1.03 -3.08
C VAL A 303 12.88 0.77 -4.11
N THR A 304 13.00 1.64 -5.10
CA THR A 304 14.10 1.58 -6.07
C THR A 304 15.17 2.57 -5.64
N VAL A 305 16.39 2.09 -5.42
CA VAL A 305 17.56 2.92 -5.11
C VAL A 305 18.55 2.88 -6.26
N HIS A 306 19.37 3.93 -6.34
CA HIS A 306 20.42 4.06 -7.35
C HIS A 306 21.80 4.09 -6.71
N PHE A 307 22.76 3.47 -7.38
CA PHE A 307 24.17 3.51 -6.99
C PHE A 307 25.09 3.58 -8.20
N THR A 308 26.30 4.08 -7.99
CA THR A 308 27.33 4.20 -9.02
C THR A 308 28.51 3.30 -8.71
N ILE A 309 28.92 2.48 -9.68
CA ILE A 309 30.20 1.75 -9.64
C ILE A 309 31.25 2.55 -10.41
N PRO A 310 32.40 2.90 -9.79
CA PRO A 310 33.45 3.67 -10.43
C PRO A 310 33.98 3.04 -11.74
N GLY A 311 34.09 3.85 -12.80
CA GLY A 311 34.29 3.37 -14.19
C GLY A 311 35.63 2.68 -14.52
N LYS A 312 36.56 2.55 -13.58
CA LYS A 312 37.82 1.80 -13.77
C LYS A 312 37.69 0.31 -13.47
N GLN A 313 36.55 -0.13 -12.93
CA GLN A 313 36.35 -1.51 -12.52
C GLN A 313 35.71 -2.36 -13.63
N ASN A 314 36.16 -3.61 -13.72
CA ASN A 314 35.57 -4.59 -14.64
C ASN A 314 34.15 -4.96 -14.18
N GLU A 315 33.23 -5.11 -15.13
CA GLU A 315 31.91 -5.72 -14.89
C GLU A 315 32.12 -7.12 -14.33
N GLY A 316 31.92 -7.27 -13.03
CA GLY A 316 32.01 -8.54 -12.31
C GLY A 316 30.99 -8.57 -11.18
N SER A 317 31.14 -9.53 -10.26
CA SER A 317 30.24 -9.67 -9.11
C SER A 317 30.17 -8.37 -8.31
N VAL A 318 28.94 -8.04 -7.91
CA VAL A 318 28.62 -6.98 -6.96
C VAL A 318 28.13 -7.63 -5.68
N SER A 319 28.57 -7.08 -4.57
CA SER A 319 28.09 -7.42 -3.24
C SER A 319 27.39 -6.22 -2.63
N ILE A 320 26.18 -6.40 -2.11
CA ILE A 320 25.46 -5.38 -1.36
C ILE A 320 25.34 -5.85 0.08
N GLU A 321 26.04 -5.15 0.97
CA GLU A 321 25.95 -5.33 2.43
C GLU A 321 24.79 -4.49 2.95
N VAL A 322 23.98 -5.10 3.82
CA VAL A 322 22.88 -4.43 4.48
C VAL A 322 22.96 -4.64 5.97
N VAL A 323 23.01 -3.53 6.69
CA VAL A 323 22.98 -3.52 8.15
C VAL A 323 21.65 -2.96 8.62
N ASN A 324 20.87 -3.77 9.34
CA ASN A 324 19.62 -3.31 9.95
C ASN A 324 19.89 -2.48 11.22
N PRO A 325 18.88 -1.76 11.76
CA PRO A 325 19.03 -0.93 12.96
C PRO A 325 19.45 -1.71 14.21
N TYR A 326 19.21 -3.02 14.24
CA TYR A 326 19.56 -3.91 15.34
C TYR A 326 20.98 -4.51 15.22
N GLY A 327 21.74 -4.11 14.19
CA GLY A 327 23.10 -4.55 13.95
C GLY A 327 23.22 -5.91 13.25
N GLU A 328 22.12 -6.44 12.70
CA GLU A 328 22.17 -7.61 11.84
C GLU A 328 22.74 -7.22 10.47
N ASP A 329 23.76 -7.96 10.04
CA ASP A 329 24.42 -7.78 8.75
C ASP A 329 24.00 -8.92 7.80
N VAL A 330 23.71 -8.55 6.55
CA VAL A 330 23.34 -9.44 5.46
C VAL A 330 24.08 -9.00 4.20
N THR A 331 24.78 -9.93 3.55
CA THR A 331 25.42 -9.66 2.27
C THR A 331 24.70 -10.43 1.15
N TYR A 332 24.34 -9.70 0.10
CA TYR A 332 23.79 -10.24 -1.15
C TYR A 332 24.86 -10.17 -2.24
N THR A 333 25.07 -11.26 -2.98
CA THR A 333 26.10 -11.33 -4.03
C THR A 333 25.53 -11.78 -5.38
N GLY A 334 26.11 -11.28 -6.48
CA GLY A 334 25.78 -11.71 -7.84
C GLY A 334 26.28 -10.74 -8.92
N ASP A 335 26.12 -11.11 -10.18
CA ASP A 335 26.54 -10.28 -11.32
C ASP A 335 25.47 -9.25 -11.69
N VAL A 336 25.85 -8.01 -12.04
CA VAL A 336 24.89 -7.01 -12.53
C VAL A 336 24.28 -7.40 -13.88
N LYS A 337 23.00 -7.05 -14.09
CA LYS A 337 22.36 -7.20 -15.42
C LYS A 337 22.61 -5.95 -16.27
N ASN A 338 23.16 -6.19 -17.47
CA ASN A 338 23.29 -5.21 -18.55
C ASN A 338 21.94 -4.94 -19.23
#